data_AF-A0AAV3W6K0-F1
#
_entry.id   AF-A0AAV3W6K0-F1
#
_cell.length_a   1.000
_cell.length_b   1.000
_cell.length_c   1.000
_cell.angle_alpha   90.00
_cell.angle_beta   90.00
_cell.angle_gamma   90.00
#
_symmetry.space_group_name_H-M   'P 1'
#
loop_
_entity.id
_entity.type
_entity.pdbx_description
1 polymer ?
#
loop_
_entity_poly.entity_id
_entity_poly.type
_entity_poly.pdbx_seq_one_letter_code
_entity_poly.pdbx_strand_id
1 'polypeptide(L)'
;MSSKIIYENKVKALGDLAETFLEEGMIIFFGDNAPDTLADYCYSINIKEVKETIKPGQVFMIDGMAFEITAVGDVAEKNLVSLGHITVAFNGSKVPTLSGTICVEKKEIPKLKIGSEIFILA
;
A
#
# COMPACT_ATOMS: atom_id res chain seq x y z
N MET A 1 4.03 14.82 19.64
CA MET A 1 4.84 14.02 18.71
C MET A 1 4.23 14.22 17.34
N SER A 2 5.00 14.74 16.39
CA SER A 2 4.46 15.20 15.10
C SER A 2 4.63 14.10 14.05
N SER A 3 3.65 13.21 13.92
CA SER A 3 3.62 12.24 12.81
C SER A 3 3.57 13.01 11.49
N LYS A 4 4.57 12.81 10.62
CA LYS A 4 4.66 13.54 9.35
C LYS A 4 4.14 12.66 8.23
N ILE A 5 3.18 13.17 7.44
CA ILE A 5 2.71 12.47 6.25
C ILE A 5 3.80 12.54 5.17
N ILE A 6 4.44 11.41 4.92
CA ILE A 6 5.48 11.27 3.89
C ILE A 6 4.91 10.83 2.55
N TYR A 7 3.75 10.17 2.56
CA TYR A 7 3.03 9.76 1.38
C TYR A 7 1.53 9.90 1.60
N GLU A 8 0.82 10.34 0.57
CA GLU A 8 -0.63 10.45 0.58
C GLU A 8 -1.17 10.08 -0.79
N ASN A 9 -2.15 9.19 -0.86
CA ASN A 9 -2.77 8.79 -2.10
C ASN A 9 -4.25 8.48 -1.94
N LYS A 10 -4.93 8.31 -3.07
CA LYS A 10 -6.35 7.97 -3.14
C LYS A 10 -6.58 6.87 -4.15
N VAL A 11 -7.44 5.93 -3.79
CA VAL A 11 -7.90 4.88 -4.69
C VAL A 11 -8.80 5.50 -5.76
N LYS A 12 -8.44 5.33 -7.03
CA LYS A 12 -9.22 5.77 -8.20
C LYS A 12 -10.10 4.66 -8.75
N ALA A 13 -9.61 3.43 -8.72
CA ALA A 13 -10.35 2.25 -9.10
C ALA A 13 -9.86 1.07 -8.25
N LEU A 14 -10.70 0.06 -8.10
CA LEU A 14 -10.31 -1.23 -7.55
C LEU A 14 -10.78 -2.29 -8.52
N GLY A 15 -9.99 -3.34 -8.66
CA GLY A 15 -10.42 -4.52 -9.39
C GLY A 15 -11.43 -5.36 -8.60
N ASP A 16 -12.28 -6.09 -9.32
CA ASP A 16 -13.31 -6.95 -8.74
C ASP A 16 -12.74 -8.06 -7.83
N LEU A 17 -11.52 -8.52 -8.11
CA LEU A 17 -10.83 -9.57 -7.35
C LEU A 17 -9.82 -9.02 -6.32
N ALA A 18 -9.65 -7.70 -6.26
CA ALA A 18 -8.79 -7.05 -5.26
C ALA A 18 -9.35 -7.20 -3.83
N GLU A 19 -10.65 -7.42 -3.67
CA GLU A 19 -11.28 -7.72 -2.37
C GLU A 19 -10.84 -9.09 -1.83
N THR A 20 -10.68 -10.10 -2.70
CA THR A 20 -10.23 -11.44 -2.28
C THR A 20 -8.83 -11.40 -1.68
N PHE A 21 -7.91 -10.66 -2.31
CA PHE A 21 -6.57 -10.46 -1.76
C PHE A 21 -6.61 -9.71 -0.42
N LEU A 22 -7.49 -8.71 -0.31
CA LEU A 22 -7.70 -7.97 0.93
C LEU A 22 -8.20 -8.89 2.05
N GLU A 23 -9.09 -9.85 1.75
CA GLU A 23 -9.52 -10.89 2.69
C GLU A 23 -8.37 -11.84 3.09
N GLU A 24 -7.43 -12.12 2.18
CA GLU A 24 -6.19 -12.85 2.49
C GLU A 24 -5.14 -12.02 3.23
N GLY A 25 -5.40 -10.73 3.44
CA GLY A 25 -4.49 -9.80 4.11
C GLY A 25 -3.38 -9.27 3.19
N MET A 26 -3.64 -9.15 1.89
CA MET A 26 -2.72 -8.58 0.91
C MET A 26 -3.42 -7.52 0.05
N ILE A 27 -2.75 -6.42 -0.22
CA ILE A 27 -3.27 -5.35 -1.05
C ILE A 27 -2.21 -5.00 -2.07
N ILE A 28 -2.56 -5.01 -3.34
CA ILE A 28 -1.68 -4.57 -4.41
C ILE A 28 -2.20 -3.23 -4.90
N PHE A 29 -1.38 -2.20 -4.79
CA PHE A 29 -1.66 -0.91 -5.40
C PHE A 29 -0.88 -0.78 -6.70
N PHE A 30 -1.48 -0.13 -7.68
CA PHE A 30 -0.90 0.09 -8.99
C PHE A 30 -1.20 1.51 -9.48
N GLY A 31 -0.25 2.13 -10.17
CA GLY A 31 -0.46 3.46 -10.75
C GLY A 31 -1.42 3.45 -11.94
N ASP A 32 -1.55 4.62 -12.59
CA ASP A 32 -2.33 4.82 -13.83
C ASP A 32 -1.88 3.92 -15.02
N ASN A 33 -0.75 3.23 -14.90
CA ASN A 33 -0.20 2.32 -15.91
C ASN A 33 -0.47 0.83 -15.60
N ALA A 34 -1.48 0.51 -14.79
CA ALA A 34 -1.87 -0.87 -14.52
C ALA A 34 -2.32 -1.55 -15.82
N PRO A 35 -1.74 -2.71 -16.20
CA PRO A 35 -2.29 -3.52 -17.28
C PRO A 35 -3.70 -3.95 -16.91
N ASP A 36 -4.66 -3.92 -17.84
CA ASP A 36 -6.03 -4.41 -17.61
C ASP A 36 -6.07 -5.81 -16.99
N THR A 37 -5.11 -6.67 -17.35
CA THR A 37 -5.00 -8.04 -16.81
C THR A 37 -4.67 -8.12 -15.32
N LEU A 38 -4.07 -7.07 -14.76
CA LEU A 38 -3.76 -6.95 -13.33
C LEU A 38 -4.71 -5.99 -12.62
N ALA A 39 -5.37 -5.09 -13.36
CA ALA A 39 -6.31 -4.11 -12.83
C ALA A 39 -7.42 -4.77 -12.01
N ASP A 40 -7.91 -5.95 -12.42
CA ASP A 40 -8.89 -6.76 -11.69
C ASP A 40 -8.42 -7.23 -10.30
N TYR A 41 -7.12 -7.29 -10.04
CA TYR A 41 -6.54 -7.75 -8.78
C TYR A 41 -5.90 -6.64 -7.94
N CYS A 42 -5.86 -5.41 -8.44
CA CYS A 42 -5.14 -4.32 -7.79
C CYS A 42 -5.98 -3.05 -7.65
N TYR A 43 -5.53 -2.19 -6.76
CA TYR A 43 -6.12 -0.89 -6.50
C TYR A 43 -5.37 0.15 -7.32
N SER A 44 -6.06 0.73 -8.29
CA SER A 44 -5.52 1.83 -9.07
C SER A 44 -5.42 3.08 -8.20
N ILE A 45 -4.23 3.63 -8.11
CA ILE A 45 -3.88 4.84 -7.36
C ILE A 45 -3.15 5.81 -8.28
N ASN A 46 -3.00 7.06 -7.85
CA ASN A 46 -2.26 8.03 -8.62
C ASN A 46 -0.75 7.81 -8.45
N ILE A 47 0.06 7.99 -9.49
CA ILE A 47 1.51 7.98 -9.30
C ILE A 47 1.90 9.27 -8.57
N LYS A 48 2.47 9.12 -7.37
CA LYS A 48 2.88 10.22 -6.51
C LYS A 48 4.27 9.97 -5.96
N GLU A 49 5.01 11.05 -5.79
CA GLU A 49 6.32 11.03 -5.18
C GLU A 49 6.20 10.82 -3.66
N VAL A 50 7.08 9.98 -3.11
CA VAL A 50 7.20 9.81 -1.67
C VAL A 50 8.15 10.89 -1.16
N LYS A 51 7.73 11.67 -0.16
CA LYS A 51 8.53 12.77 0.39
C LYS A 51 9.73 12.29 1.20
N GLU A 52 9.68 11.06 1.70
CA GLU A 52 10.68 10.49 2.60
C GLU A 52 10.75 8.97 2.45
N THR A 53 11.86 8.35 2.83
CA THR A 53 12.02 6.93 2.58
C THR A 53 11.08 6.07 3.43
N ILE A 54 10.42 5.08 2.82
CA ILE A 54 9.55 4.14 3.55
C ILE A 54 10.44 3.16 4.33
N LYS A 55 10.23 3.05 5.64
CA LYS A 55 11.04 2.23 6.56
C LYS A 55 10.17 1.47 7.56
N PRO A 56 10.62 0.30 8.03
CA PRO A 56 9.96 -0.38 9.14
C PRO A 56 9.95 0.52 10.40
N GLY A 57 8.84 0.49 11.14
CA GLY A 57 8.53 1.36 12.27
C GLY A 57 7.63 2.56 11.92
N GLN A 58 7.37 2.80 10.63
CA GLN A 58 6.41 3.79 10.16
C GLN A 58 4.97 3.30 10.28
N VAL A 59 4.01 4.20 10.09
CA VAL A 59 2.57 3.88 10.16
C VAL A 59 1.94 4.07 8.78
N PHE A 60 1.48 2.96 8.22
CA PHE A 60 0.63 2.92 7.05
C PHE A 60 -0.82 3.11 7.48
N MET A 61 -1.54 4.08 6.91
CA MET A 61 -2.90 4.42 7.31
C MET A 61 -3.84 4.35 6.10
N ILE A 62 -4.97 3.66 6.23
CA ILE A 62 -6.01 3.55 5.20
C ILE A 62 -7.36 3.91 5.81
N ASP A 63 -8.08 4.87 5.23
CA ASP A 63 -9.45 5.21 5.64
C ASP A 63 -9.57 5.50 7.15
N GLY A 64 -8.50 6.05 7.75
CA GLY A 64 -8.37 6.33 9.18
C GLY A 64 -7.87 5.16 10.05
N MET A 65 -7.66 3.96 9.51
CA MET A 65 -7.05 2.83 10.22
C MET A 65 -5.53 2.85 10.10
N ALA A 66 -4.84 2.83 11.23
CA ALA A 66 -3.38 2.85 11.32
C ALA A 66 -2.79 1.43 11.51
N PHE A 67 -1.80 1.12 10.68
CA PHE A 67 -1.05 -0.14 10.61
C PHE A 67 0.45 0.14 10.69
N GLU A 68 1.12 -0.42 11.69
CA GLU A 68 2.57 -0.37 11.82
C GLU A 68 3.25 -1.20 10.74
N ILE A 69 4.20 -0.59 10.03
CA ILE A 69 5.04 -1.23 9.03
C ILE A 69 6.12 -2.03 9.76
N THR A 70 6.07 -3.34 9.63
CA THR A 70 7.04 -4.26 10.24
C THR A 70 8.23 -4.56 9.32
N ALA A 71 8.04 -4.46 8.00
CA ALA A 71 9.10 -4.66 7.02
C ALA A 71 8.82 -3.88 5.72
N VAL A 72 9.88 -3.48 5.01
CA VAL A 72 9.80 -2.77 3.73
C VAL A 72 10.82 -3.37 2.80
N GLY A 73 10.40 -3.73 1.58
CA GLY A 73 11.34 -4.14 0.54
C GLY A 73 12.08 -2.95 -0.08
N ASP A 74 13.36 -3.13 -0.38
CA ASP A 74 14.26 -2.10 -0.93
C ASP A 74 13.79 -1.45 -2.24
N VAL A 75 12.93 -2.11 -3.02
CA VAL A 75 12.40 -1.54 -4.29
C VAL A 75 10.92 -1.17 -4.21
N ALA A 76 10.27 -1.34 -3.06
CA ALA A 76 8.86 -0.98 -2.88
C ALA A 76 8.62 0.51 -3.13
N GLU A 77 9.47 1.36 -2.54
CA GLU A 77 9.43 2.80 -2.76
C GLU A 77 9.72 3.19 -4.20
N LYS A 78 10.77 2.61 -4.80
CA LYS A 78 11.10 2.89 -6.21
C LYS A 78 9.96 2.53 -7.15
N ASN A 79 9.32 1.38 -6.93
CA ASN A 79 8.17 0.96 -7.72
C ASN A 79 6.96 1.87 -7.47
N LEU A 80 6.75 2.34 -6.24
CA LEU A 80 5.68 3.26 -5.91
C LEU A 80 5.87 4.63 -6.60
N VAL A 81 7.10 5.17 -6.60
CA VAL A 81 7.40 6.46 -7.24
C VAL A 81 7.43 6.34 -8.77
N SER A 82 7.97 5.25 -9.30
CA SER A 82 8.18 5.07 -10.74
C SER A 82 6.93 4.57 -11.47
N LEU A 83 6.23 3.59 -10.88
CA LEU A 83 5.11 2.87 -11.50
C LEU A 83 3.79 3.04 -10.73
N GLY A 84 3.80 3.64 -9.54
CA GLY A 84 2.66 3.60 -8.62
C GLY A 84 2.40 2.21 -8.05
N HIS A 85 3.38 1.29 -8.15
CA HIS A 85 3.21 -0.11 -7.78
C HIS A 85 3.79 -0.41 -6.41
N ILE A 86 2.96 -0.90 -5.49
CA ILE A 86 3.39 -1.37 -4.17
C ILE A 86 2.47 -2.48 -3.68
N THR A 87 3.03 -3.50 -3.04
CA THR A 87 2.26 -4.57 -2.40
C THR A 87 2.31 -4.40 -0.89
N VAL A 88 1.18 -4.43 -0.20
CA VAL A 88 1.06 -4.32 1.25
C VAL A 88 0.55 -5.65 1.80
N ALA A 89 1.33 -6.32 2.62
CA ALA A 89 0.99 -7.58 3.25
C ALA A 89 0.73 -7.37 4.75
N PHE A 90 -0.51 -7.58 5.16
CA PHE A 90 -1.00 -7.48 6.53
C PHE A 90 -0.84 -8.82 7.27
N ASN A 91 0.39 -9.34 7.24
CA ASN A 91 0.73 -10.61 7.88
C ASN A 91 1.56 -10.44 9.16
N GLY A 92 1.97 -9.21 9.50
CA GLY A 92 2.87 -8.91 10.62
C GLY A 92 4.27 -9.47 10.45
N SER A 93 4.64 -9.87 9.24
CA SER A 93 5.96 -10.45 8.96
C SER A 93 7.04 -9.38 9.05
N LYS A 94 8.20 -9.73 9.61
CA LYS A 94 9.38 -8.83 9.66
C LYS A 94 10.27 -8.94 8.43
N VAL A 95 9.89 -9.80 7.49
CA VAL A 95 10.62 -10.04 6.26
C VAL A 95 9.66 -9.85 5.09
N PRO A 96 9.97 -8.94 4.15
CA PRO A 96 9.14 -8.73 2.97
C PRO A 96 9.28 -9.95 2.05
N THR A 97 8.15 -10.47 1.57
CA THR A 97 8.14 -11.64 0.67
C THR A 97 8.77 -11.32 -0.69
N LEU A 98 8.59 -10.08 -1.16
CA LEU A 98 9.18 -9.56 -2.38
C LEU A 98 9.83 -8.20 -2.08
N SER A 99 10.86 -7.85 -2.84
CA SER A 99 11.55 -6.57 -2.71
C SER A 99 10.62 -5.36 -2.96
N GLY A 100 9.46 -5.56 -3.58
CA GLY A 100 8.41 -4.54 -3.79
C GLY A 100 7.27 -4.56 -2.77
N THR A 101 7.36 -5.41 -1.73
CA THR A 101 6.31 -5.60 -0.74
C THR A 101 6.66 -4.90 0.57
N ILE A 102 5.67 -4.29 1.21
CA ILE A 102 5.73 -3.83 2.59
C ILE A 102 4.92 -4.78 3.45
N CYS A 103 5.48 -5.22 4.57
CA CYS A 103 4.76 -5.97 5.57
C CYS A 103 4.31 -5.01 6.66
N VAL A 104 3.05 -5.13 7.03
CA VAL A 104 2.42 -4.37 8.11
C VAL A 104 1.83 -5.33 9.11
N GLU A 105 1.54 -4.85 10.32
CA GLU A 105 0.88 -5.63 11.36
C GLU A 105 -0.43 -6.27 10.85
N LYS A 106 -0.67 -7.51 11.27
CA LYS A 106 -1.90 -8.23 10.94
C LYS A 106 -3.05 -7.63 11.75
N LYS A 107 -3.88 -6.83 11.07
CA LYS A 107 -5.07 -6.19 11.62
C LYS A 107 -6.24 -6.32 10.64
N GLU A 108 -7.43 -5.98 11.12
CA GLU A 108 -8.62 -5.91 10.29
C GLU A 108 -8.45 -4.81 9.24
N ILE A 109 -8.61 -5.17 7.97
CA ILE A 109 -8.42 -4.24 6.85
C ILE A 109 -9.80 -3.72 6.45
N PRO A 110 -9.99 -2.39 6.38
CA PRO A 110 -11.25 -1.84 5.91
C PRO A 110 -11.41 -2.16 4.43
N LYS A 111 -12.65 -2.38 3.99
CA LYS A 111 -12.95 -2.52 2.55
C LYS A 111 -12.63 -1.21 1.85
N LEU A 112 -11.55 -1.22 1.06
CA LEU A 112 -11.14 -0.12 0.20
C LEU A 112 -12.20 0.14 -0.86
N LYS A 113 -12.58 1.40 -1.04
CA LYS A 113 -13.51 1.84 -2.07
C LYS A 113 -12.86 2.90 -2.95
N ILE A 114 -13.47 3.17 -4.09
CA ILE A 114 -13.09 4.32 -4.91
C ILE A 114 -13.23 5.58 -4.04
N GLY A 115 -12.14 6.34 -3.92
CA GLY A 115 -12.03 7.52 -3.07
C GLY A 115 -11.37 7.28 -1.72
N SER A 116 -11.11 6.02 -1.32
CA SER A 116 -10.40 5.73 -0.06
C SER A 116 -9.03 6.38 -0.03
N GLU A 117 -8.71 7.01 1.10
CA GLU A 117 -7.47 7.74 1.31
C GLU A 117 -6.43 6.87 2.02
N ILE A 118 -5.21 6.91 1.50
CA ILE A 118 -4.07 6.13 1.97
C ILE A 118 -2.99 7.13 2.37
N PHE A 119 -2.41 6.94 3.55
CA PHE A 119 -1.35 7.79 4.07
C PHE A 119 -0.22 6.93 4.59
N ILE A 120 1.02 7.42 4.48
CA ILE A 120 2.17 6.85 5.18
C ILE A 120 2.72 7.95 6.07
N LEU A 121 2.83 7.63 7.35
CA LEU A 121 3.30 8.49 8.41
C LEU A 121 4.69 8.01 8.85
N ALA A 122 5.63 8.94 8.93
CA ALA A 122 6.96 8.74 9.51
C ALA A 122 7.15 9.53 10.81
#